data_AF-A0A0C2FH47-F1
#
_entry.id   AF-A0A0C2FH47-F1
#
_cell.length_a   1.000
_cell.length_b   1.000
_cell.length_c   1.000
_cell.angle_alpha   90.00
_cell.angle_beta   90.00
_cell.angle_gamma   90.00
#
_symmetry.space_group_name_H-M   'P 1'
#
loop_
_entity.id
_entity.type
_entity.pdbx_description
1 polymer ?
#
loop_
_entity_poly.entity_id
_entity_poly.type
_entity_poly.pdbx_seq_one_letter_code
_entity_poly.pdbx_strand_id
1 'polypeptide(L)' 'MASTHCSKSGLSPSELVEALMKNYSRSEIPQPQPVPVQVEVTVQDIMELSVLSNSFSADIWF' A
#
# COMPACT_ATOMS: atom_id res chain seq x y z
N MET A 1 -35.75 18.05 -7.59
CA MET A 1 -34.41 17.76 -8.17
C MET A 1 -33.40 18.48 -7.30
N ALA A 2 -32.65 17.77 -6.45
CA ALA A 2 -31.65 18.39 -5.60
C ALA A 2 -30.42 18.71 -6.45
N SER A 3 -30.10 19.98 -6.61
CA SER A 3 -28.88 20.44 -7.26
C SER A 3 -27.68 20.10 -6.38
N THR A 4 -26.94 19.05 -6.71
CA THR A 4 -25.63 18.78 -6.12
C THR A 4 -24.63 19.78 -6.71
N HIS A 5 -24.60 20.99 -6.16
CA HIS A 5 -23.49 21.91 -6.39
C HIS A 5 -22.22 21.26 -5.87
N CYS A 6 -21.36 20.79 -6.78
CA CYS A 6 -19.99 20.42 -6.47
C CYS A 6 -19.18 21.72 -6.34
N SER A 7 -19.25 22.37 -5.18
CA SER A 7 -18.43 23.53 -4.83
C SER A 7 -17.06 23.07 -4.34
N LYS A 8 -16.27 22.45 -5.22
CA LYS A 8 -14.88 22.12 -4.87
C LYS A 8 -13.99 23.35 -5.14
N SER A 9 -13.55 24.02 -4.08
CA SER A 9 -12.18 24.54 -4.09
C SER A 9 -11.29 23.31 -4.19
N GLY A 10 -10.73 23.07 -5.39
CA GLY A 10 -9.87 21.92 -5.60
C GLY A 10 -8.67 22.03 -4.68
N LEU A 11 -8.66 21.25 -3.60
CA LEU A 11 -7.48 21.09 -2.78
C LEU A 11 -6.34 20.69 -3.69
N SER A 12 -5.22 21.40 -3.58
CA SER A 12 -3.99 20.96 -4.19
C SER A 12 -3.63 19.58 -3.63
N PRO A 13 -2.93 18.74 -4.41
CA PRO A 13 -2.48 17.43 -3.93
C PRO A 13 -1.71 17.51 -2.59
N SER A 14 -0.98 18.59 -2.33
CA SER A 14 -0.28 18.83 -1.07
C SER A 14 -1.23 19.04 0.10
N GLU A 15 -2.24 19.89 -0.04
CA GLU A 15 -3.23 20.13 1.03
C GLU A 15 -4.02 18.85 1.34
N LEU A 16 -4.26 18.00 0.33
CA LEU A 16 -4.88 16.70 0.53
C LEU A 16 -4.00 15.76 1.37
N VAL A 17 -2.70 15.68 1.07
CA VAL A 17 -1.76 14.85 1.84
C VAL A 17 -1.65 15.35 3.27
N GLU A 18 -1.54 16.67 3.49
CA GLU A 18 -1.51 17.25 4.83
C GLU A 18 -2.78 16.92 5.63
N ALA A 19 -3.95 17.01 5.00
CA ALA A 19 -5.21 16.66 5.64
C ALA A 19 -5.30 15.16 6.00
N LEU A 20 -4.82 14.26 5.12
CA LEU A 20 -4.80 12.82 5.36
C LEU A 20 -3.83 12.42 6.47
N MET A 21 -2.68 13.08 6.53
CA MET A 21 -1.63 12.77 7.51
C MET A 21 -1.84 13.45 8.87
N LYS A 22 -2.83 14.35 8.98
CA LYS A 22 -3.16 15.01 10.24
C LYS A 22 -3.59 13.99 11.30
N ASN A 23 -2.83 13.95 12.40
CA ASN A 23 -3.02 13.00 13.51
C ASN A 23 -2.83 11.52 13.12
N TYR A 24 -2.16 11.22 12.01
CA TYR A 24 -1.81 9.85 11.65
C TYR A 24 -0.65 9.34 12.53
N SER A 25 -0.89 8.27 13.28
CA SER A 25 0.14 7.58 14.07
C SER A 25 0.64 6.33 13.33
N ARG A 26 1.93 6.27 13.04
CA ARG A 26 2.58 5.09 12.42
C ARG A 26 2.68 3.89 13.36
N SER A 27 2.50 4.12 14.66
CA SER A 27 2.62 3.09 15.69
C SER A 27 1.28 2.42 16.02
N GLU A 28 0.18 2.88 15.43
CA GLU A 28 -1.16 2.36 15.67
C GLU A 28 -1.63 1.46 14.53
N ILE A 29 -2.21 0.31 14.89
CA ILE A 29 -2.78 -0.64 13.92
C ILE A 29 -4.24 -0.22 13.61
N PRO A 30 -4.65 -0.16 12.33
CA PRO A 30 -6.03 0.14 11.94
C PRO A 30 -7.08 -0.75 12.61
N GLN A 31 -8.29 -0.22 12.80
CA GLN A 31 -9.46 -0.97 13.31
C GLN A 31 -10.46 -1.28 12.19
N PRO A 32 -11.19 -2.41 12.26
CA PRO A 32 -11.14 -3.44 13.32
C PRO A 32 -9.93 -4.37 13.17
N GLN A 33 -9.51 -4.98 14.29
CA GLN A 33 -8.49 -6.01 14.31
C GLN A 33 -9.13 -7.40 14.31
N PRO A 34 -8.55 -8.39 13.58
CA PRO A 34 -7.32 -8.31 12.79
C PRO A 34 -7.52 -7.56 11.47
N VAL A 35 -6.51 -6.81 11.04
CA VAL A 35 -6.54 -6.16 9.72
C VAL A 35 -6.40 -7.23 8.64
N PRO A 36 -7.36 -7.39 7.72
CA PRO A 36 -7.26 -8.35 6.63
C PRO A 36 -6.25 -7.83 5.59
N VAL A 37 -5.00 -8.29 5.68
CA VAL A 37 -3.95 -7.95 4.71
C VAL A 37 -4.02 -8.92 3.54
N GLN A 38 -4.16 -8.38 2.33
CA GLN A 38 -4.02 -9.13 1.09
C GLN A 38 -2.59 -8.98 0.58
N VAL A 39 -1.97 -10.09 0.22
CA VAL A 39 -0.59 -10.14 -0.28
C VAL A 39 -0.61 -10.72 -1.69
N GLU A 40 0.10 -10.07 -2.59
CA GLU A 40 0.35 -10.55 -3.95
C GLU A 40 1.85 -10.56 -4.19
N VAL A 41 2.37 -11.62 -4.81
CA VAL A 41 3.79 -11.74 -5.14
C VAL A 41 3.93 -12.10 -6.61
N THR A 42 4.74 -11.32 -7.32
CA THR A 42 5.13 -11.61 -8.69
C THR A 42 6.62 -11.93 -8.73
N VAL A 43 6.98 -13.12 -9.23
CA VAL A 43 8.37 -13.48 -9.48
C VAL A 43 8.80 -12.85 -10.79
N GLN A 44 9.82 -11.99 -10.75
CA GLN A 44 10.39 -11.39 -11.95
C GLN A 44 11.38 -12.36 -12.61
N ASP A 45 12.30 -12.92 -11.83
CA ASP A 45 13.33 -13.84 -12.31
C ASP A 45 13.86 -14.76 -11.19
N ILE A 46 14.42 -15.90 -11.59
CA ILE A 46 15.14 -16.83 -10.70
C ILE A 46 16.61 -16.81 -11.11
N MET A 47 17.44 -16.15 -10.31
CA MET A 47 18.84 -15.89 -10.67
C MET A 47 19.76 -17.09 -10.46
N GLU A 48 19.59 -17.80 -9.35
CA GLU A 48 20.49 -18.88 -8.94
C GLU A 48 19.72 -20.06 -8.38
N LEU A 49 20.16 -21.25 -8.76
CA LEU A 49 19.70 -22.53 -8.25
C LEU A 49 20.90 -23.31 -7.72
N SER A 50 20.94 -23.53 -6.41
CA SER A 50 21.97 -24.36 -5.77
C SER A 50 21.38 -25.69 -5.35
N VAL A 51 21.80 -26.75 -6.06
CA VAL A 51 21.41 -28.13 -5.74
C VAL A 51 22.06 -28.60 -4.42
N LEU A 52 23.29 -28.15 -4.15
CA LEU A 52 24.04 -28.53 -2.94
C LEU A 52 23.35 -28.06 -1.66
N SER A 53 22.71 -26.89 -1.68
CA SER A 53 21.98 -26.32 -0.54
C SER A 53 20.46 -26.43 -0.65
N ASN A 54 19.95 -27.01 -1.74
CA ASN A 54 18.52 -27.07 -2.06
C ASN A 54 17.84 -25.69 -1.90
N SER A 55 18.46 -24.66 -2.48
CA SER A 55 18.02 -23.27 -2.35
C SER A 55 18.03 -22.56 -3.70
N PHE A 56 17.24 -21.49 -3.78
CA PHE A 56 17.21 -20.61 -4.94
C PHE A 56 17.12 -19.15 -4.51
N SER A 57 17.61 -18.27 -5.37
CA SER A 57 17.50 -16.82 -5.22
C SER A 57 16.57 -16.31 -6.32
N ALA A 58 15.58 -15.51 -5.95
CA ALA A 58 14.62 -14.94 -6.88
C ALA A 58 14.37 -13.46 -6.58
N ASP A 59 14.18 -12.71 -7.66
CA ASP A 59 13.75 -11.33 -7.61
C ASP A 59 12.22 -11.30 -7.61
N ILE A 60 11.64 -10.66 -6.59
CA ILE A 60 10.20 -10.59 -6.40
C ILE A 60 9.70 -9.16 -6.28
N TRP A 61 8.48 -8.94 -6.75
CA TRP A 61 7.65 -7.80 -6.42
C TRP A 61 6.61 -8.25 -5.41
N PHE A 62 6.59 -7.61 -4.24
CA PHE A 62 5.67 -7.85 -3.14
C PHE A 62 5.05 -6.51 -2.72
#